data_AF-A0A7Z2KX98-F1
#
_entry.id   AF-A0A7Z2KX98-F1
#
_cell.length_a   1.000
_cell.length_b   1.000
_cell.length_c   1.000
_cell.angle_alpha   90.00
_cell.angle_beta   90.00
_cell.angle_gamma   90.00
#
_symmetry.space_group_name_H-M   'P 1'
#
loop_
_entity.id
_entity.type
_entity.pdbx_description
1 polymer ?
#
loop_
_entity_poly.entity_id
_entity_poly.type
_entity_poly.pdbx_seq_one_letter_code
_entity_poly.pdbx_strand_id
1 'polypeptide(L)'
;MTQGQAAGAPSKNFGALINDAGNLAMRDCKKSRESAIEQLKALLAVDGLSEKNIINATLSLAVAYQHQGEHKNAISVLETIECGDESDLSEKVMYQLAVSYGALGFTEGACKLFESIFDNWNSGAAANSVQRRFRGLMLIEAGKAFSSDGNRLKAIDCWEQSIKLLQEFSAREAEHIGRARANLSLQKLYSEEESKQKEGVEELNFSTNTKLKIGDLKGVANNYCNLGSYFREQKRYGRAIAYYRKDLYLSRLIGDKRDLASTLGNFSTIYADLKQFKQAKKILAEAKAIGEELKDERLLYISEAQLGYINKLAKEAGLSKVGIGDKALCGCESGKLYNDCCGMADFEPVNLSHIYGGKSEEVTELHEEFSVLGITPCPLDFILRKIPNGSMRHSWMENHLHDGWVSITELPDMASIHMFSAQEMLKKALDDDSLSSALATVILSVCYLEAFINQISFFLHQNKEDEYIRTLDIPDLLMVEGPLVYQRKGSLETKWQEISDCLNGEGWLSSQKEWQQVKDVIHIRNEFVHFKSNGYEQVVPPPRKKDAIYSKIPRSVELKDVPHSWPFKFLTGSLARWATESAEGLVDVLKSSYSEHRRHNPKSTMSS
;
A
#
# COMPACT_ATOMS: atom_id res chain seq x y z
N MET A 1 29.91 53.06 59.66
CA MET A 1 29.97 51.99 58.65
C MET A 1 28.57 51.44 58.47
N THR A 2 28.00 51.62 57.27
CA THR A 2 26.97 50.76 56.65
C THR A 2 26.75 51.36 55.26
N GLN A 3 27.57 50.93 54.30
CA GLN A 3 27.38 51.22 52.88
C GLN A 3 26.30 50.29 52.33
N GLY A 4 25.31 50.88 51.68
CA GLY A 4 24.25 50.16 50.96
C GLY A 4 24.80 49.45 49.74
N GLN A 5 24.44 48.17 49.60
CA GLN A 5 24.65 47.39 48.39
C GLN A 5 23.68 47.86 47.31
N ALA A 6 24.23 48.34 46.19
CA ALA A 6 23.49 48.54 44.96
C ALA A 6 23.08 47.17 44.41
N ALA A 7 21.76 46.95 44.27
CA ALA A 7 21.20 45.81 43.56
C ALA A 7 21.57 45.94 42.07
N GLY A 8 22.38 45.00 41.56
CA GLY A 8 22.71 44.90 40.15
C GLY A 8 21.47 44.52 39.32
N ALA A 9 21.17 45.31 38.30
CA ALA A 9 20.19 44.95 37.29
C ALA A 9 20.64 43.69 36.53
N PRO A 10 19.73 42.78 36.14
CA PRO A 10 20.10 41.60 35.36
C PRO A 10 20.67 42.03 34.01
N SER A 11 21.89 41.56 33.68
CA SER A 11 22.46 41.76 32.35
C SER A 11 21.57 41.06 31.32
N LYS A 12 20.95 41.82 30.43
CA LYS A 12 20.13 41.28 29.34
C LYS A 12 21.03 40.44 28.43
N ASN A 13 20.81 39.13 28.38
CA ASN A 13 21.51 38.23 27.46
C ASN A 13 20.91 38.38 26.04
N PHE A 14 21.33 39.43 25.32
CA PHE A 14 20.83 39.74 23.99
C PHE A 14 21.02 38.60 22.99
N GLY A 15 22.10 37.81 23.10
CA GLY A 15 22.34 36.67 22.21
C GLY A 15 21.26 35.57 22.32
N ALA A 16 20.78 35.29 23.53
CA ALA A 16 19.68 34.35 23.73
C ALA A 16 18.37 34.87 23.11
N LEU A 17 18.05 36.15 23.32
CA LEU A 17 16.86 36.79 22.75
C LEU A 17 16.84 36.77 21.22
N ILE A 18 17.99 37.03 20.60
CA ILE A 18 18.13 36.96 19.13
C ILE A 18 17.88 35.54 18.63
N ASN A 19 18.46 34.54 19.30
CA ASN A 19 18.27 33.13 18.92
C ASN A 19 16.81 32.69 19.10
N ASP A 20 16.15 33.11 20.19
CA ASP A 20 14.75 32.80 20.44
C ASP A 20 13.84 33.42 19.37
N ALA A 21 14.08 34.69 19.01
CA ALA A 21 13.36 35.35 17.93
C ALA A 21 13.63 34.71 16.55
N GLY A 22 14.88 34.30 16.28
CA GLY A 22 15.24 33.55 15.08
C GLY A 22 14.51 32.21 15.00
N ASN A 23 14.47 31.43 16.09
CA ASN A 23 13.72 30.17 16.16
C ASN A 23 12.21 30.39 16.00
N LEU A 24 11.68 31.50 16.51
CA LEU A 24 10.28 31.89 16.33
C LEU A 24 9.96 32.17 14.84
N ALA A 25 10.88 32.77 14.10
CA ALA A 25 10.73 33.03 12.66
C ALA A 25 10.67 31.74 11.81
N MET A 26 11.32 30.67 12.28
CA MET A 26 11.33 29.37 11.58
C MET A 26 10.02 28.57 11.76
N ARG A 27 9.12 28.99 12.65
CA ARG A 27 7.85 28.27 12.88
C ARG A 27 6.89 28.44 11.70
N ASP A 28 6.09 27.41 11.44
CA ASP A 28 5.09 27.44 10.38
C ASP A 28 3.80 28.17 10.78
N CYS A 29 3.95 29.43 11.18
CA CYS A 29 2.85 30.29 11.60
C CYS A 29 3.15 31.74 11.23
N LYS A 30 2.28 32.35 10.43
CA LYS A 30 2.42 33.76 9.99
C LYS A 30 2.56 34.73 11.18
N LYS A 31 1.71 34.57 12.22
CA LYS A 31 1.78 35.41 13.42
C LYS A 31 3.11 35.28 14.16
N SER A 32 3.68 34.07 14.20
CA SER A 32 5.00 33.85 14.80
C SER A 32 6.09 34.58 14.01
N ARG A 33 6.04 34.55 12.67
CA ARG A 33 6.98 35.25 11.80
C ARG A 33 6.89 36.77 11.97
N GLU A 34 5.68 37.32 11.97
CA GLU A 34 5.43 38.75 12.21
C GLU A 34 5.97 39.17 13.58
N SER A 35 5.68 38.40 14.62
CA SER A 35 6.19 38.66 15.97
C SER A 35 7.72 38.56 16.04
N ALA A 36 8.33 37.60 15.35
CA ALA A 36 9.79 37.47 15.30
C ALA A 36 10.44 38.68 14.63
N ILE A 37 9.87 39.18 13.53
CA ILE A 37 10.34 40.38 12.83
C ILE A 37 10.24 41.61 13.74
N GLU A 38 9.12 41.79 14.45
CA GLU A 38 8.95 42.88 15.42
C GLU A 38 9.99 42.81 16.53
N GLN A 39 10.21 41.62 17.10
CA GLN A 39 11.21 41.42 18.15
C GLN A 39 12.63 41.71 17.66
N LEU A 40 13.01 41.24 16.47
CA LEU A 40 14.33 41.47 15.89
C LEU A 40 14.57 42.95 15.57
N LYS A 41 13.56 43.65 15.03
CA LYS A 41 13.63 45.11 14.82
C LYS A 41 13.78 45.87 16.13
N ALA A 42 13.00 45.50 17.14
CA ALA A 42 13.07 46.14 18.45
C ALA A 42 14.44 45.92 19.11
N LEU A 43 15.02 44.71 18.97
CA LEU A 43 16.36 44.42 19.45
C LEU A 43 17.40 45.27 18.73
N LEU A 44 17.35 45.39 17.40
CA LEU A 44 18.28 46.22 16.62
C LEU A 44 18.22 47.72 16.95
N ALA A 45 17.13 48.20 17.56
CA ALA A 45 16.99 49.58 17.99
C ALA A 45 17.55 49.87 19.40
N VAL A 46 18.05 48.86 20.12
CA VAL A 46 18.59 49.04 21.48
C VAL A 46 20.04 49.53 21.43
N ASP A 47 20.34 50.62 22.12
CA ASP A 47 21.73 51.09 22.26
C ASP A 47 22.59 50.10 23.06
N GLY A 48 23.83 49.88 22.60
CA GLY A 48 24.83 49.07 23.31
C GLY A 48 24.87 47.58 22.94
N LEU A 49 24.26 47.16 21.83
CA LEU A 49 24.55 45.83 21.26
C LEU A 49 26.00 45.74 20.81
N SER A 50 26.61 44.58 21.02
CA SER A 50 27.88 44.27 20.36
C SER A 50 27.67 44.11 18.86
N GLU A 51 28.69 44.44 18.08
CA GLU A 51 28.72 44.28 16.62
C GLU A 51 28.29 42.87 16.19
N LYS A 52 28.79 41.83 16.88
CA LYS A 52 28.39 40.44 16.67
C LYS A 52 26.89 40.20 16.87
N ASN A 53 26.27 40.83 17.85
CA ASN A 53 24.83 40.69 18.10
C ASN A 53 24.01 41.45 17.05
N ILE A 54 24.48 42.62 16.60
CA ILE A 54 23.87 43.35 15.49
C ILE A 54 23.85 42.46 14.25
N ILE A 55 24.99 41.93 13.85
CA ILE A 55 25.13 41.05 12.68
C ILE A 55 24.21 39.83 12.77
N ASN A 56 24.21 39.13 13.92
CA ASN A 56 23.35 37.96 14.11
C ASN A 56 21.86 38.32 14.05
N ALA A 57 21.45 39.44 14.67
CA ALA A 57 20.06 39.92 14.61
C ALA A 57 19.65 40.30 13.18
N THR A 58 20.52 40.96 12.44
CA THR A 58 20.32 41.34 11.04
C THR A 58 20.19 40.11 10.13
N LEU A 59 21.04 39.10 10.30
CA LEU A 59 20.92 37.81 9.59
C LEU A 59 19.62 37.08 9.94
N SER A 60 19.25 37.00 11.22
CA SER A 60 17.98 36.40 11.65
C SER A 60 16.78 37.15 11.09
N LEU A 61 16.86 38.48 10.98
CA LEU A 61 15.80 39.31 10.41
C LEU A 61 15.66 39.07 8.91
N ALA A 62 16.77 38.94 8.19
CA ALA A 62 16.74 38.60 6.77
C ALA A 62 16.09 37.23 6.52
N VAL A 63 16.44 36.21 7.31
CA VAL A 63 15.81 34.88 7.26
C VAL A 63 14.31 34.97 7.56
N ALA A 64 13.91 35.76 8.56
CA ALA A 64 12.50 35.95 8.88
C ALA A 64 11.71 36.57 7.71
N TYR A 65 12.28 37.58 7.04
CA TYR A 65 11.69 38.15 5.83
C TYR A 65 11.59 37.13 4.69
N GLN A 66 12.62 36.31 4.46
CA GLN A 66 12.56 35.25 3.45
C GLN A 66 11.44 34.24 3.73
N HIS A 67 11.24 33.82 4.98
CA HIS A 67 10.15 32.91 5.37
C HIS A 67 8.74 33.53 5.25
N GLN A 68 8.66 34.87 5.19
CA GLN A 68 7.44 35.60 4.88
C GLN A 68 7.25 35.85 3.37
N GLY A 69 8.27 35.54 2.55
CA GLY A 69 8.28 35.82 1.12
C GLY A 69 8.71 37.25 0.76
N GLU A 70 9.15 38.04 1.74
CA GLU A 70 9.57 39.44 1.57
C GLU A 70 11.06 39.55 1.19
N HIS A 71 11.46 38.89 0.10
CA HIS A 71 12.86 38.78 -0.31
C HIS A 71 13.55 40.13 -0.58
N LYS A 72 12.81 41.16 -1.02
CA LYS A 72 13.34 42.52 -1.19
C LYS A 72 13.76 43.15 0.14
N ASN A 73 12.97 42.95 1.19
CA ASN A 73 13.30 43.44 2.53
C ASN A 73 14.49 42.68 3.11
N ALA A 74 14.58 41.37 2.85
CA ALA A 74 15.74 40.57 3.23
C ALA A 74 17.04 41.10 2.60
N ILE A 75 17.03 41.40 1.29
CA ILE A 75 18.20 41.97 0.58
C ILE A 75 18.59 43.31 1.19
N SER A 76 17.64 44.24 1.35
CA SER A 76 17.91 45.57 1.90
C SER A 76 18.54 45.53 3.29
N VAL A 77 18.18 44.56 4.12
CA VAL A 77 18.76 44.38 5.46
C VAL A 77 20.15 43.73 5.38
N LEU A 78 20.36 42.76 4.48
CA LEU A 78 21.66 42.11 4.29
C LEU A 78 22.74 43.08 3.78
N GLU A 79 22.38 44.02 2.91
CA GLU A 79 23.30 45.03 2.35
C GLU A 79 23.82 46.03 3.41
N THR A 80 23.20 46.08 4.60
CA THR A 80 23.68 46.92 5.71
C THR A 80 24.82 46.27 6.51
N ILE A 81 25.11 44.99 6.28
CA ILE A 81 26.17 44.28 6.99
C ILE A 81 27.50 44.58 6.31
N GLU A 82 28.40 45.25 7.03
CA GLU A 82 29.79 45.42 6.60
C GLU A 82 30.57 44.14 6.91
N CYS A 83 30.92 43.38 5.87
CA CYS A 83 31.80 42.22 6.00
C CYS A 83 33.26 42.70 5.99
N GLY A 84 33.91 42.73 7.16
CA GLY A 84 35.36 42.89 7.26
C GLY A 84 36.12 41.65 6.76
N ASP A 85 37.35 41.42 7.24
CA ASP A 85 38.21 40.29 6.82
C ASP A 85 37.71 38.89 7.29
N GLU A 86 36.53 38.80 7.91
CA GLU A 86 35.94 37.53 8.36
C GLU A 86 35.29 36.76 7.20
N SER A 87 36.04 35.85 6.59
CA SER A 87 35.57 34.96 5.50
C SER A 87 34.25 34.24 5.83
N ASP A 88 34.11 33.69 7.03
CA ASP A 88 32.91 32.94 7.46
C ASP A 88 31.64 33.81 7.52
N LEU A 89 31.79 35.10 7.85
CA LEU A 89 30.67 36.05 7.86
C LEU A 89 30.26 36.42 6.43
N SER A 90 31.24 36.71 5.59
CA SER A 90 31.04 37.00 4.17
C SER A 90 30.29 35.86 3.47
N GLU A 91 30.66 34.60 3.72
CA GLU A 91 29.96 33.43 3.19
C GLU A 91 28.48 33.37 3.60
N LYS A 92 28.16 33.69 4.86
CA LYS A 92 26.76 33.68 5.36
C LYS A 92 25.93 34.77 4.69
N VAL A 93 26.47 35.98 4.52
CA VAL A 93 25.76 37.08 3.87
C VAL A 93 25.52 36.77 2.40
N MET A 94 26.57 36.31 1.68
CA MET A 94 26.45 35.89 0.28
C MET A 94 25.42 34.77 0.10
N TYR A 95 25.41 33.79 1.00
CA TYR A 95 24.42 32.70 0.98
C TYR A 95 22.99 33.23 1.10
N GLN A 96 22.72 34.12 2.07
CA GLN A 96 21.37 34.68 2.26
C GLN A 96 20.93 35.58 1.10
N LEU A 97 21.86 36.34 0.51
CA LEU A 97 21.60 37.11 -0.71
C LEU A 97 21.28 36.18 -1.88
N ALA A 98 22.04 35.10 -2.06
CA ALA A 98 21.83 34.14 -3.14
C ALA A 98 20.46 33.47 -3.05
N VAL A 99 20.03 33.09 -1.83
CA VAL A 99 18.67 32.55 -1.58
C VAL A 99 17.60 33.55 -2.00
N SER A 100 17.73 34.82 -1.62
CA SER A 100 16.75 35.87 -1.98
C SER A 100 16.76 36.19 -3.48
N TYR A 101 17.93 36.22 -4.13
CA TYR A 101 18.05 36.40 -5.58
C TYR A 101 17.42 35.25 -6.34
N GLY A 102 17.68 34.01 -5.92
CA GLY A 102 17.05 32.83 -6.51
C GLY A 102 15.52 32.87 -6.40
N ALA A 103 14.99 33.23 -5.23
CA ALA A 103 13.54 33.33 -5.02
C ALA A 103 12.86 34.43 -5.85
N LEU A 104 13.58 35.51 -6.19
CA LEU A 104 13.11 36.57 -7.08
C LEU A 104 13.33 36.27 -8.57
N GLY A 105 13.96 35.15 -8.91
CA GLY A 105 14.25 34.75 -10.29
C GLY A 105 15.53 35.33 -10.88
N PHE A 106 16.39 35.98 -10.08
CA PHE A 106 17.71 36.45 -10.50
C PHE A 106 18.75 35.31 -10.44
N THR A 107 18.55 34.27 -11.26
CA THR A 107 19.31 33.01 -11.18
C THR A 107 20.80 33.20 -11.40
N GLU A 108 21.20 33.96 -12.42
CA GLU A 108 22.61 34.22 -12.73
C GLU A 108 23.34 34.87 -11.55
N GLY A 109 22.70 35.86 -10.90
CA GLY A 109 23.25 36.54 -9.73
C GLY A 109 23.39 35.60 -8.52
N ALA A 110 22.40 34.74 -8.29
CA ALA A 110 22.47 33.73 -7.23
C ALA A 110 23.61 32.73 -7.49
N CYS A 111 23.75 32.25 -8.73
CA CYS A 111 24.82 31.33 -9.11
C CYS A 111 26.21 31.94 -8.90
N LYS A 112 26.43 33.20 -9.30
CA LYS A 112 27.72 33.90 -9.07
C LYS A 112 28.09 34.00 -7.58
N LEU A 113 27.10 34.28 -6.73
CA LEU A 113 27.31 34.30 -5.27
C LEU A 113 27.71 32.91 -4.74
N PHE A 114 27.05 31.84 -5.19
CA PHE A 114 27.44 30.48 -4.81
C PHE A 114 28.82 30.07 -5.33
N GLU A 115 29.18 30.47 -6.55
CA GLU A 115 30.53 30.24 -7.10
C GLU A 115 31.60 30.95 -6.26
N SER A 116 31.35 32.20 -5.85
CA SER A 116 32.25 32.91 -4.94
C SER A 116 32.39 32.23 -3.58
N ILE A 117 31.30 31.65 -3.05
CA ILE A 117 31.35 30.86 -1.81
C ILE A 117 32.21 29.61 -2.02
N PHE A 118 32.07 28.92 -3.16
CA PHE A 118 32.85 27.72 -3.46
C PHE A 118 34.34 28.01 -3.66
N ASP A 119 34.68 29.15 -4.26
CA ASP A 119 36.06 29.61 -4.39
C ASP A 119 36.70 29.83 -3.01
N ASN A 120 35.98 30.47 -2.08
CA ASN A 120 36.44 30.64 -0.70
C ASN A 120 36.70 29.28 -0.02
N TRP A 121 35.83 28.29 -0.26
CA TRP A 121 36.00 26.94 0.29
C TRP A 121 37.24 26.23 -0.25
N ASN A 122 37.60 26.47 -1.51
CA ASN A 122 38.77 25.90 -2.16
C ASN A 122 40.08 26.58 -1.74
N SER A 123 40.04 27.88 -1.44
CA SER A 123 41.21 28.63 -0.95
C SER A 123 41.45 28.53 0.57
N GLY A 124 40.45 28.06 1.31
CA GLY A 124 40.47 28.00 2.78
C GLY A 124 41.05 26.72 3.37
N ALA A 125 41.22 26.70 4.70
CA ALA A 125 41.58 25.50 5.44
C ALA A 125 40.46 24.43 5.41
N ALA A 126 40.82 23.17 5.67
CA ALA A 126 39.86 22.07 5.72
C ALA A 126 38.74 22.34 6.75
N ALA A 127 37.50 22.17 6.31
CA ALA A 127 36.32 22.49 7.13
C ALA A 127 36.22 21.61 8.39
N ASN A 128 36.03 22.25 9.53
CA ASN A 128 35.65 21.56 10.77
C ASN A 128 34.22 20.99 10.67
N SER A 129 33.78 20.23 11.68
CA SER A 129 32.47 19.55 11.64
C SER A 129 31.29 20.52 11.49
N VAL A 130 31.34 21.69 12.16
CA VAL A 130 30.30 22.72 12.08
C VAL A 130 30.24 23.33 10.68
N GLN A 131 31.40 23.63 10.10
CA GLN A 131 31.52 24.14 8.75
C GLN A 131 31.03 23.11 7.72
N ARG A 132 31.41 21.83 7.84
CA ARG A 132 30.93 20.78 6.92
C ARG A 132 29.41 20.64 6.91
N ARG A 133 28.79 20.67 8.09
CA ARG A 133 27.33 20.69 8.20
C ARG A 133 26.74 21.89 7.48
N PHE A 134 27.26 23.10 7.72
CA PHE A 134 26.75 24.32 7.11
C PHE A 134 26.93 24.36 5.59
N ARG A 135 28.09 23.91 5.08
CA ARG A 135 28.34 23.72 3.64
C ARG A 135 27.32 22.77 3.02
N GLY A 136 27.02 21.66 3.70
CA GLY A 136 25.99 20.72 3.29
C GLY A 136 24.61 21.37 3.12
N LEU A 137 24.23 22.27 4.03
CA LEU A 137 22.97 23.03 3.94
C LEU A 137 22.98 24.04 2.78
N MET A 138 24.08 24.77 2.60
CA MET A 138 24.23 25.73 1.49
C MET A 138 24.13 25.05 0.13
N LEU A 139 24.76 23.87 -0.03
CA LEU A 139 24.76 23.11 -1.27
C LEU A 139 23.34 22.68 -1.70
N ILE A 140 22.39 22.53 -0.77
CA ILE A 140 20.99 22.26 -1.13
C ILE A 140 20.41 23.41 -1.94
N GLU A 141 20.63 24.64 -1.46
CA GLU A 141 20.11 25.86 -2.10
C GLU A 141 20.92 26.22 -3.34
N ALA A 142 22.24 26.00 -3.34
CA ALA A 142 23.08 26.13 -4.52
C ALA A 142 22.60 25.22 -5.65
N GLY A 143 22.30 23.95 -5.36
CA GLY A 143 21.77 23.01 -6.34
C GLY A 143 20.44 23.50 -6.94
N LYS A 144 19.56 24.12 -6.14
CA LYS A 144 18.32 24.72 -6.66
C LYS A 144 18.59 25.91 -7.59
N ALA A 145 19.55 26.77 -7.22
CA ALA A 145 19.93 27.91 -8.05
C ALA A 145 20.49 27.46 -9.40
N PHE A 146 21.47 26.54 -9.41
CA PHE A 146 22.03 25.98 -10.65
C PHE A 146 20.99 25.23 -11.48
N SER A 147 20.06 24.50 -10.84
CA SER A 147 18.97 23.85 -11.56
C SER A 147 18.04 24.86 -12.23
N SER A 148 17.77 26.00 -11.58
CA SER A 148 16.92 27.07 -12.12
C SER A 148 17.60 27.82 -13.27
N ASP A 149 18.94 27.90 -13.23
CA ASP A 149 19.78 28.46 -14.29
C ASP A 149 19.96 27.50 -15.49
N GLY A 150 19.48 26.25 -15.38
CA GLY A 150 19.63 25.21 -16.40
C GLY A 150 20.96 24.44 -16.32
N ASN A 151 21.83 24.75 -15.37
CA ASN A 151 23.06 24.01 -15.14
C ASN A 151 22.81 22.73 -14.31
N ARG A 152 22.25 21.74 -14.99
CA ARG A 152 21.84 20.46 -14.40
C ARG A 152 22.98 19.68 -13.75
N LEU A 153 24.17 19.67 -14.36
CA LEU A 153 25.31 18.92 -13.84
C LEU A 153 25.80 19.49 -12.51
N LYS A 154 25.96 20.83 -12.42
CA LYS A 154 26.31 21.49 -11.15
C LYS A 154 25.24 21.28 -10.08
N ALA A 155 23.96 21.28 -10.47
CA ALA A 155 22.87 21.04 -9.52
C ALA A 155 22.93 19.64 -8.89
N ILE A 156 23.13 18.61 -9.72
CA ILE A 156 23.29 17.22 -9.28
C ILE A 156 24.50 17.09 -8.34
N ASP A 157 25.65 17.62 -8.76
CA ASP A 157 26.88 17.59 -7.97
C ASP A 157 26.69 18.27 -6.59
N CYS A 158 26.04 19.44 -6.55
CA CYS A 158 25.72 20.12 -5.30
C CYS A 158 24.87 19.24 -4.36
N TRP A 159 23.82 18.59 -4.87
CA TRP A 159 22.96 17.75 -4.03
C TRP A 159 23.64 16.46 -3.59
N GLU A 160 24.47 15.83 -4.43
CA GLU A 160 25.26 14.66 -4.06
C GLU A 160 26.28 14.98 -2.97
N GLN A 161 27.00 16.11 -3.11
CA GLN A 161 27.91 16.60 -2.08
C GLN A 161 27.18 16.98 -0.79
N SER A 162 26.02 17.62 -0.89
CA SER A 162 25.17 17.94 0.25
C SER A 162 24.78 16.69 1.04
N ILE A 163 24.28 15.65 0.35
CA ILE A 163 23.91 14.38 0.97
C ILE A 163 25.12 13.77 1.68
N LYS A 164 26.28 13.74 1.03
CA LYS A 164 27.52 13.19 1.61
C LYS A 164 27.92 13.90 2.90
N LEU A 165 27.91 15.23 2.90
CA LEU A 165 28.29 16.03 4.08
C LEU A 165 27.28 15.92 5.22
N LEU A 166 25.98 15.90 4.90
CA LEU A 166 24.92 15.83 5.91
C LEU A 166 24.73 14.44 6.48
N GLN A 167 25.14 13.38 5.76
CA GLN A 167 25.07 12.00 6.23
C GLN A 167 25.85 11.79 7.55
N GLU A 168 26.94 12.53 7.76
CA GLU A 168 27.69 12.57 9.04
C GLU A 168 26.79 12.95 10.24
N PHE A 169 25.66 13.62 10.00
CA PHE A 169 24.73 14.16 10.99
C PHE A 169 23.31 13.61 10.83
N SER A 170 23.18 12.43 10.21
CA SER A 170 21.92 11.88 9.67
C SER A 170 20.68 12.02 10.58
N ALA A 171 20.78 11.77 11.90
CA ALA A 171 19.64 11.92 12.80
C ALA A 171 19.15 13.37 12.93
N ARG A 172 20.07 14.34 12.93
CA ARG A 172 19.77 15.78 13.06
C ARG A 172 19.36 16.40 11.73
N GLU A 173 19.92 15.90 10.63
CA GLU A 173 19.75 16.46 9.28
C GLU A 173 18.87 15.60 8.36
N ALA A 174 18.06 14.70 8.93
CA ALA A 174 17.20 13.81 8.17
C ALA A 174 16.25 14.56 7.21
N GLU A 175 15.69 15.70 7.63
CA GLU A 175 14.86 16.56 6.76
C GLU A 175 15.67 17.07 5.56
N HIS A 176 16.83 17.67 5.83
CA HIS A 176 17.70 18.24 4.78
C HIS A 176 18.21 17.17 3.81
N ILE A 177 18.59 15.99 4.30
CA ILE A 177 18.96 14.84 3.46
C ILE A 177 17.77 14.40 2.61
N GLY A 178 16.58 14.31 3.20
CA GLY A 178 15.34 13.99 2.48
C GLY A 178 15.04 14.99 1.37
N ARG A 179 15.26 16.29 1.63
CA ARG A 179 15.08 17.38 0.67
C ARG A 179 16.11 17.33 -0.47
N ALA A 180 17.39 17.14 -0.15
CA ALA A 180 18.45 17.01 -1.15
C ALA A 180 18.22 15.81 -2.08
N ARG A 181 17.85 14.64 -1.52
CA ARG A 181 17.51 13.45 -2.30
C ARG A 181 16.27 13.64 -3.17
N ALA A 182 15.24 14.32 -2.66
CA ALA A 182 14.06 14.64 -3.48
C ALA A 182 14.45 15.50 -4.70
N ASN A 183 15.27 16.53 -4.50
CA ASN A 183 15.72 17.38 -5.62
C ASN A 183 16.60 16.62 -6.62
N LEU A 184 17.55 15.82 -6.12
CA LEU A 184 18.39 14.96 -6.96
C LEU A 184 17.55 13.98 -7.77
N SER A 185 16.55 13.35 -7.12
CA SER A 185 15.66 12.40 -7.76
C SER A 185 14.88 13.03 -8.92
N LEU A 186 14.41 14.28 -8.78
CA LEU A 186 13.71 14.98 -9.85
C LEU A 186 14.58 15.13 -11.10
N GLN A 187 15.87 15.43 -10.94
CA GLN A 187 16.77 15.44 -12.08
C GLN A 187 16.84 14.04 -12.70
N LYS A 188 17.16 13.03 -11.90
CA LYS A 188 17.31 11.64 -12.37
C LYS A 188 16.06 11.09 -13.08
N LEU A 189 14.87 11.39 -12.56
CA LEU A 189 13.59 10.99 -13.13
C LEU A 189 13.38 11.50 -14.57
N TYR A 190 13.80 12.72 -14.86
CA TYR A 190 13.70 13.30 -16.21
C TYR A 190 15.00 13.17 -17.00
N SER A 191 15.83 12.18 -16.69
CA SER A 191 16.98 11.80 -17.52
C SER A 191 16.53 11.07 -18.78
N GLU A 192 17.30 11.16 -19.86
CA GLU A 192 17.08 10.36 -21.08
C GLU A 192 17.41 8.87 -20.87
N GLU A 193 18.26 8.57 -19.90
CA GLU A 193 18.70 7.20 -19.59
C GLU A 193 17.73 6.48 -18.64
N GLU A 194 17.15 5.35 -19.07
CA GLU A 194 16.22 4.55 -18.25
C GLU A 194 16.84 4.09 -16.92
N SER A 195 18.13 3.75 -16.91
CA SER A 195 18.85 3.39 -15.67
C SER A 195 18.81 4.53 -14.65
N LYS A 196 19.04 5.77 -15.09
CA LYS A 196 18.98 6.95 -14.22
C LYS A 196 17.56 7.23 -13.74
N GLN A 197 16.55 6.99 -14.58
CA GLN A 197 15.16 7.13 -14.16
C GLN A 197 14.81 6.14 -13.04
N LYS A 198 15.27 4.88 -13.13
CA LYS A 198 15.11 3.87 -12.06
C LYS A 198 15.78 4.33 -10.76
N GLU A 199 17.03 4.78 -10.82
CA GLU A 199 17.71 5.40 -9.67
C GLU A 199 16.90 6.58 -9.09
N GLY A 200 16.30 7.40 -9.95
CA GLY A 200 15.46 8.53 -9.53
C GLY A 200 14.24 8.08 -8.73
N VAL A 201 13.55 7.03 -9.17
CA VAL A 201 12.40 6.46 -8.43
C VAL A 201 12.86 5.93 -7.07
N GLU A 202 13.99 5.23 -7.01
CA GLU A 202 14.56 4.70 -5.76
C GLU A 202 14.93 5.82 -4.78
N GLU A 203 15.62 6.86 -5.24
CA GLU A 203 15.99 8.04 -4.45
C GLU A 203 14.77 8.77 -3.88
N LEU A 204 13.71 8.93 -4.69
CA LEU A 204 12.49 9.59 -4.25
C LEU A 204 11.72 8.73 -3.24
N ASN A 205 11.70 7.40 -3.41
CA ASN A 205 11.13 6.48 -2.42
C ASN A 205 11.92 6.50 -1.10
N PHE A 206 13.24 6.55 -1.15
CA PHE A 206 14.08 6.69 0.04
C PHE A 206 13.79 8.00 0.78
N SER A 207 13.70 9.12 0.04
CA SER A 207 13.31 10.42 0.58
C SER A 207 11.94 10.35 1.26
N THR A 208 10.98 9.69 0.62
CA THR A 208 9.62 9.50 1.14
C THR A 208 9.62 8.74 2.47
N ASN A 209 10.35 7.63 2.56
CA ASN A 209 10.48 6.86 3.80
C ASN A 209 11.17 7.65 4.91
N THR A 210 12.17 8.45 4.57
CA THR A 210 12.88 9.30 5.54
C THR A 210 11.94 10.36 6.11
N LYS A 211 11.20 11.06 5.24
CA LYS A 211 10.22 12.07 5.63
C LYS A 211 9.09 11.49 6.47
N LEU A 212 8.60 10.30 6.13
CA LEU A 212 7.59 9.60 6.91
C LEU A 212 8.09 9.31 8.33
N LYS A 213 9.33 8.84 8.50
CA LYS A 213 9.94 8.54 9.81
C LYS A 213 10.07 9.76 10.72
N ILE A 214 10.29 10.95 10.15
CA ILE A 214 10.42 12.20 10.90
C ILE A 214 9.09 12.97 11.02
N GLY A 215 7.99 12.43 10.49
CA GLY A 215 6.67 13.07 10.55
C GLY A 215 6.45 14.21 9.54
N ASP A 216 7.30 14.36 8.53
CA ASP A 216 7.12 15.33 7.44
C ASP A 216 6.10 14.84 6.40
N LEU A 217 4.82 14.82 6.79
CA LEU A 217 3.73 14.34 5.95
C LEU A 217 3.52 15.21 4.70
N LYS A 218 3.77 16.52 4.80
CA LYS A 218 3.71 17.44 3.67
C LYS A 218 4.79 17.10 2.63
N GLY A 219 6.02 16.83 3.07
CA GLY A 219 7.09 16.40 2.19
C GLY A 219 6.82 15.03 1.54
N VAL A 220 6.13 14.12 2.24
CA VAL A 220 5.69 12.82 1.68
C VAL A 220 4.66 13.03 0.57
N ALA A 221 3.63 13.87 0.81
CA ALA A 221 2.62 14.21 -0.18
C ALA A 221 3.25 14.80 -1.45
N ASN A 222 4.17 15.75 -1.31
CA ASN A 222 4.93 16.33 -2.41
C ASN A 222 5.74 15.30 -3.21
N ASN A 223 6.39 14.34 -2.54
CA ASN A 223 7.11 13.27 -3.22
C ASN A 223 6.15 12.38 -4.04
N TYR A 224 4.95 12.08 -3.51
CA TYR A 224 3.93 11.36 -4.26
C TYR A 224 3.41 12.14 -5.47
N CYS A 225 3.17 13.45 -5.35
CA CYS A 225 2.83 14.30 -6.51
C CYS A 225 3.89 14.22 -7.62
N ASN A 226 5.17 14.24 -7.23
CA ASN A 226 6.29 14.18 -8.16
C ASN A 226 6.36 12.83 -8.88
N LEU A 227 6.18 11.71 -8.16
CA LEU A 227 6.09 10.38 -8.77
C LEU A 227 4.88 10.28 -9.72
N GLY A 228 3.73 10.82 -9.30
CA GLY A 228 2.53 10.88 -10.13
C GLY A 228 2.78 11.58 -11.46
N SER A 229 3.47 12.74 -11.40
CA SER A 229 3.81 13.54 -12.58
C SER A 229 4.78 12.83 -13.51
N TYR A 230 5.85 12.25 -12.97
CA TYR A 230 6.80 11.46 -13.74
C TYR A 230 6.12 10.29 -14.46
N PHE A 231 5.30 9.50 -13.76
CA PHE A 231 4.63 8.36 -14.40
C PHE A 231 3.58 8.77 -15.43
N ARG A 232 2.94 9.93 -15.26
CA ARG A 232 2.07 10.49 -16.29
C ARG A 232 2.85 10.79 -17.57
N GLU A 233 4.01 11.42 -17.48
CA GLU A 233 4.85 11.72 -18.66
C GLU A 233 5.33 10.46 -19.37
N GLN A 234 5.61 9.39 -18.61
CA GLN A 234 5.92 8.06 -19.15
C GLN A 234 4.69 7.32 -19.73
N LYS A 235 3.50 7.95 -19.78
CA LYS A 235 2.20 7.35 -20.15
C LYS A 235 1.81 6.13 -19.30
N ARG A 236 2.40 5.99 -18.12
CA ARG A 236 2.10 4.95 -17.13
C ARG A 236 1.00 5.43 -16.20
N TYR A 237 -0.17 5.68 -16.79
CA TYR A 237 -1.26 6.37 -16.09
C TYR A 237 -1.77 5.63 -14.86
N GLY A 238 -1.70 4.29 -14.80
CA GLY A 238 -2.07 3.52 -13.61
C GLY A 238 -1.23 3.90 -12.38
N ARG A 239 0.11 4.01 -12.54
CA ARG A 239 1.01 4.50 -11.47
C ARG A 239 0.74 5.95 -11.13
N ALA A 240 0.54 6.77 -12.16
CA ALA A 240 0.29 8.19 -11.98
C ALA A 240 -0.96 8.42 -11.11
N ILE A 241 -2.06 7.74 -11.43
CA ILE A 241 -3.32 7.78 -10.67
C ILE A 241 -3.09 7.38 -9.21
N ALA A 242 -2.36 6.28 -8.99
CA ALA A 242 -2.12 5.77 -7.64
C ALA A 242 -1.33 6.72 -6.76
N TYR A 243 -0.25 7.30 -7.28
CA TYR A 243 0.57 8.24 -6.53
C TYR A 243 -0.17 9.56 -6.25
N TYR A 244 -0.90 10.10 -7.23
CA TYR A 244 -1.74 11.27 -6.97
C TYR A 244 -2.82 10.98 -5.93
N ARG A 245 -3.42 9.79 -5.91
CA ARG A 245 -4.38 9.43 -4.84
C ARG A 245 -3.74 9.39 -3.45
N LYS A 246 -2.53 8.85 -3.33
CA LYS A 246 -1.78 8.86 -2.06
C LYS A 246 -1.52 10.29 -1.57
N ASP A 247 -1.13 11.18 -2.48
CA ASP A 247 -0.99 12.60 -2.18
C ASP A 247 -2.33 13.23 -1.78
N LEU A 248 -3.39 13.11 -2.60
CA LEU A 248 -4.71 13.67 -2.30
C LEU A 248 -5.23 13.24 -0.93
N TYR A 249 -5.02 11.97 -0.55
CA TYR A 249 -5.36 11.47 0.78
C TYR A 249 -4.57 12.19 1.89
N LEU A 250 -3.25 12.28 1.76
CA LEU A 250 -2.40 12.96 2.74
C LEU A 250 -2.69 14.45 2.83
N SER A 251 -2.81 15.14 1.69
CA SER A 251 -3.11 16.56 1.60
C SER A 251 -4.45 16.90 2.25
N ARG A 252 -5.48 16.04 2.11
CA ARG A 252 -6.73 16.15 2.86
C ARG A 252 -6.55 15.93 4.36
N LEU A 253 -5.78 14.91 4.74
CA LEU A 253 -5.53 14.55 6.14
C LEU A 253 -4.82 15.67 6.91
N ILE A 254 -3.82 16.31 6.30
CA ILE A 254 -3.05 17.41 6.92
C ILE A 254 -3.72 18.78 6.77
N GLY A 255 -4.74 18.89 5.91
CA GLY A 255 -5.43 20.15 5.63
C GLY A 255 -4.66 21.12 4.74
N ASP A 256 -3.69 20.66 3.94
CA ASP A 256 -2.96 21.51 3.00
C ASP A 256 -3.79 21.75 1.74
N LYS A 257 -4.62 22.80 1.80
CA LYS A 257 -5.53 23.16 0.71
C LYS A 257 -4.80 23.53 -0.58
N ARG A 258 -3.61 24.14 -0.49
CA ARG A 258 -2.88 24.60 -1.67
C ARG A 258 -2.29 23.43 -2.42
N ASP A 259 -1.64 22.50 -1.72
CA ASP A 259 -1.10 21.28 -2.33
C ASP A 259 -2.24 20.39 -2.84
N LEU A 260 -3.35 20.25 -2.09
CA LEU A 260 -4.55 19.56 -2.55
C LEU A 260 -5.08 20.08 -3.90
N ALA A 261 -5.22 21.41 -4.05
CA ALA A 261 -5.68 22.02 -5.30
C ALA A 261 -4.71 21.77 -6.46
N SER A 262 -3.40 21.90 -6.22
CA SER A 262 -2.35 21.62 -7.21
C SER A 262 -2.42 20.17 -7.71
N THR A 263 -2.53 19.22 -6.79
CA THR A 263 -2.60 17.80 -7.10
C THR A 263 -3.89 17.43 -7.81
N LEU A 264 -5.04 18.00 -7.43
CA LEU A 264 -6.30 17.85 -8.17
C LEU A 264 -6.17 18.35 -9.61
N GLY A 265 -5.52 19.51 -9.81
CA GLY A 265 -5.24 20.03 -11.14
C GLY A 265 -4.42 19.05 -11.98
N ASN A 266 -3.29 18.56 -11.44
CA ASN A 266 -2.47 17.55 -12.11
C ASN A 266 -3.24 16.25 -12.38
N PHE A 267 -4.01 15.78 -11.41
CA PHE A 267 -4.82 14.58 -11.51
C PHE A 267 -5.89 14.70 -12.61
N SER A 268 -6.48 15.89 -12.78
CA SER A 268 -7.45 16.16 -13.86
C SER A 268 -6.85 15.97 -15.26
N THR A 269 -5.56 16.30 -15.43
CA THR A 269 -4.89 16.17 -16.72
C THR A 269 -4.70 14.72 -17.14
N ILE A 270 -4.50 13.78 -16.21
CA ILE A 270 -4.47 12.34 -16.54
C ILE A 270 -5.81 11.90 -17.14
N TYR A 271 -6.93 12.28 -16.53
CA TYR A 271 -8.24 11.92 -17.06
C TYR A 271 -8.49 12.56 -18.42
N ALA A 272 -7.91 13.74 -18.69
CA ALA A 272 -7.93 14.34 -20.02
C ALA A 272 -7.15 13.48 -21.04
N ASP A 273 -5.94 13.05 -20.68
CA ASP A 273 -5.07 12.19 -21.50
C ASP A 273 -5.73 10.83 -21.78
N LEU A 274 -6.51 10.32 -20.83
CA LEU A 274 -7.29 9.09 -20.92
C LEU A 274 -8.68 9.27 -21.58
N LYS A 275 -8.97 10.46 -22.12
CA LYS A 275 -10.24 10.83 -22.79
C LYS A 275 -11.49 10.72 -21.89
N GLN A 276 -11.28 10.79 -20.58
CA GLN A 276 -12.31 10.85 -19.54
C GLN A 276 -12.67 12.31 -19.20
N PHE A 277 -13.06 13.09 -20.22
CA PHE A 277 -13.19 14.55 -20.11
C PHE A 277 -14.21 15.01 -19.05
N LYS A 278 -15.30 14.25 -18.83
CA LYS A 278 -16.29 14.57 -17.79
C LYS A 278 -15.69 14.48 -16.39
N GLN A 279 -14.90 13.45 -16.13
CA GLN A 279 -14.22 13.23 -14.86
C GLN A 279 -13.11 14.26 -14.65
N ALA A 280 -12.30 14.53 -15.69
CA ALA A 280 -11.29 15.58 -15.69
C ALA A 280 -11.88 16.94 -15.26
N LYS A 281 -12.98 17.38 -15.90
CA LYS A 281 -13.64 18.66 -15.57
C LYS A 281 -14.18 18.70 -14.13
N LYS A 282 -14.71 17.59 -13.62
CA LYS A 282 -15.23 17.50 -12.24
C LYS A 282 -14.09 17.71 -11.23
N ILE A 283 -12.97 17.02 -11.41
CA ILE A 283 -11.79 17.13 -10.53
C ILE A 283 -11.21 18.55 -10.60
N LEU A 284 -11.11 19.11 -11.80
CA LEU A 284 -10.59 20.47 -11.98
C LEU A 284 -11.49 21.54 -11.36
N ALA A 285 -12.82 21.32 -11.34
CA ALA A 285 -13.74 22.23 -10.65
C ALA A 285 -13.51 22.23 -9.13
N GLU A 286 -13.18 21.08 -8.52
CA GLU A 286 -12.78 20.99 -7.11
C GLU A 286 -11.48 21.78 -6.85
N ALA A 287 -10.46 21.62 -7.70
CA ALA A 287 -9.22 22.40 -7.62
C ALA A 287 -9.48 23.91 -7.69
N LYS A 288 -10.31 24.34 -8.66
CA LYS A 288 -10.67 25.75 -8.85
C LYS A 288 -11.40 26.32 -7.64
N ALA A 289 -12.37 25.60 -7.08
CA ALA A 289 -13.11 26.04 -5.89
C ALA A 289 -12.19 26.29 -4.70
N ILE A 290 -11.17 25.46 -4.50
CA ILE A 290 -10.16 25.68 -3.46
C ILE A 290 -9.31 26.91 -3.78
N GLY A 291 -8.89 27.09 -5.05
CA GLY A 291 -8.18 28.29 -5.49
C GLY A 291 -8.97 29.59 -5.22
N GLU A 292 -10.28 29.58 -5.45
CA GLU A 292 -11.19 30.70 -5.16
C GLU A 292 -11.29 30.95 -3.66
N GLU A 293 -11.42 29.90 -2.84
CA GLU A 293 -11.43 29.99 -1.39
C GLU A 293 -10.15 30.66 -0.84
N LEU A 294 -9.00 30.25 -1.37
CA LEU A 294 -7.69 30.76 -0.97
C LEU A 294 -7.37 32.14 -1.57
N LYS A 295 -8.16 32.62 -2.54
CA LYS A 295 -7.87 33.80 -3.37
C LYS A 295 -6.48 33.73 -4.01
N ASP A 296 -6.07 32.54 -4.44
CA ASP A 296 -4.77 32.29 -5.05
C ASP A 296 -4.88 32.42 -6.58
N GLU A 297 -4.53 33.60 -7.10
CA GLU A 297 -4.59 33.91 -8.54
C GLU A 297 -3.78 32.93 -9.40
N ARG A 298 -2.68 32.37 -8.86
CA ARG A 298 -1.86 31.40 -9.58
C ARG A 298 -2.58 30.07 -9.74
N LEU A 299 -3.24 29.58 -8.68
CA LEU A 299 -4.04 28.35 -8.77
C LEU A 299 -5.21 28.51 -9.73
N LEU A 300 -5.85 29.68 -9.73
CA LEU A 300 -6.94 29.99 -10.66
C LEU A 300 -6.46 30.00 -12.11
N TYR A 301 -5.35 30.70 -12.39
CA TYR A 301 -4.73 30.73 -13.71
C TYR A 301 -4.36 29.31 -14.21
N ILE A 302 -3.72 28.50 -13.37
CA ILE A 302 -3.38 27.11 -13.70
C ILE A 302 -4.64 26.30 -14.01
N SER A 303 -5.69 26.45 -13.19
CA SER A 303 -6.95 25.74 -13.38
C SER A 303 -7.62 26.11 -14.70
N GLU A 304 -7.59 27.39 -15.08
CA GLU A 304 -8.13 27.86 -16.36
C GLU A 304 -7.33 27.34 -17.56
N ALA A 305 -6.00 27.31 -17.46
CA ALA A 305 -5.14 26.74 -18.49
C ALA A 305 -5.41 25.24 -18.68
N GLN A 306 -5.55 24.48 -17.59
CA GLN A 306 -5.89 23.05 -17.62
C GLN A 306 -7.30 22.82 -18.20
N LEU A 307 -8.27 23.70 -17.91
CA LEU A 307 -9.61 23.61 -18.50
C LEU A 307 -9.55 23.85 -20.02
N GLY A 308 -8.74 24.82 -20.46
CA GLY A 308 -8.45 25.05 -21.87
C GLY A 308 -7.87 23.82 -22.56
N TYR A 309 -6.90 23.15 -21.91
CA TYR A 309 -6.31 21.90 -22.37
C TYR A 309 -7.35 20.78 -22.52
N ILE A 310 -8.16 20.55 -21.48
CA ILE A 310 -9.24 19.54 -21.51
C ILE A 310 -10.23 19.81 -22.63
N ASN A 311 -10.65 21.07 -22.81
CA ASN A 311 -11.59 21.45 -23.86
C ASN A 311 -11.01 21.25 -25.27
N LYS A 312 -9.72 21.55 -25.45
CA LYS A 312 -9.00 21.31 -26.70
C LYS A 312 -9.02 19.82 -27.05
N LEU A 313 -8.57 18.95 -26.14
CA LEU A 313 -8.57 17.50 -26.36
C LEU A 313 -9.97 16.94 -26.60
N ALA A 314 -10.99 17.42 -25.87
CA ALA A 314 -12.37 17.01 -26.06
C ALA A 314 -12.90 17.38 -27.46
N LYS A 315 -12.55 18.57 -27.96
CA LYS A 315 -12.90 19.02 -29.32
C LYS A 315 -12.21 18.18 -30.39
N GLU A 316 -10.92 17.91 -30.22
CA GLU A 316 -10.14 17.06 -31.14
C GLU A 316 -10.69 15.63 -31.18
N ALA A 317 -11.03 15.05 -30.04
CA ALA A 317 -11.65 13.73 -29.97
C ALA A 317 -13.01 13.69 -30.69
N GLY A 318 -13.82 14.74 -30.55
CA GLY A 318 -15.11 14.88 -31.23
C GLY A 318 -14.97 15.00 -32.76
N LEU A 319 -14.02 15.81 -33.24
CA LEU A 319 -13.73 15.96 -34.67
C LEU A 319 -13.23 14.66 -35.31
N SER A 320 -12.36 13.95 -34.60
CA SER A 320 -11.76 12.68 -35.04
C SER A 320 -12.67 11.46 -34.78
N LYS A 321 -13.88 11.67 -34.23
CA LYS A 321 -14.86 10.61 -33.88
C LYS A 321 -14.25 9.47 -33.04
N VAL A 322 -13.31 9.80 -32.16
CA VAL A 322 -12.66 8.84 -31.26
C VAL A 322 -13.59 8.52 -30.10
N GLY A 323 -13.63 7.26 -29.65
CA GLY A 323 -14.35 6.87 -28.44
C GLY A 323 -13.89 7.67 -27.22
N ILE A 324 -14.85 8.12 -26.41
CA ILE A 324 -14.64 8.83 -25.14
C ILE A 324 -15.32 8.08 -24.00
N GLY A 325 -14.95 8.39 -22.76
CA GLY A 325 -15.57 7.73 -21.60
C GLY A 325 -15.25 6.23 -21.56
N ASP A 326 -16.24 5.41 -21.21
CA ASP A 326 -16.14 3.94 -21.18
C ASP A 326 -15.73 3.31 -22.52
N LYS A 327 -16.03 3.99 -23.63
CA LYS A 327 -15.73 3.51 -25.00
C LYS A 327 -14.38 4.00 -25.51
N ALA A 328 -13.64 4.78 -24.72
CA ALA A 328 -12.31 5.23 -25.10
C ALA A 328 -11.32 4.07 -25.10
N LEU A 329 -10.52 3.94 -26.15
CA LEU A 329 -9.26 3.22 -26.04
C LEU A 329 -8.40 3.94 -25.01
N CYS A 330 -7.76 3.16 -24.15
CA CYS A 330 -6.94 3.70 -23.09
C CYS A 330 -5.73 4.45 -23.68
N GLY A 331 -5.42 5.62 -23.11
CA GLY A 331 -4.25 6.42 -23.49
C GLY A 331 -2.91 5.73 -23.19
N CYS A 332 -2.92 4.62 -22.44
CA CYS A 332 -1.77 3.79 -22.06
C CYS A 332 -1.13 3.00 -23.23
N GLU A 333 -1.66 3.14 -24.46
CA GLU A 333 -1.22 2.44 -25.67
C GLU A 333 -1.33 0.90 -25.61
N SER A 334 -2.05 0.35 -24.62
CA SER A 334 -2.26 -1.11 -24.49
C SER A 334 -3.20 -1.72 -25.54
N GLY A 335 -3.85 -0.89 -26.35
CA GLY A 335 -4.90 -1.31 -27.29
C GLY A 335 -6.22 -1.72 -26.64
N LYS A 336 -6.33 -1.68 -25.30
CA LYS A 336 -7.56 -2.00 -24.56
C LYS A 336 -8.44 -0.77 -24.36
N LEU A 337 -9.72 -0.99 -24.05
CA LEU A 337 -10.60 0.06 -23.56
C LEU A 337 -10.10 0.59 -22.22
N TYR A 338 -10.45 1.84 -21.89
CA TYR A 338 -10.09 2.49 -20.64
C TYR A 338 -10.46 1.64 -19.42
N ASN A 339 -11.71 1.18 -19.35
CA ASN A 339 -12.23 0.37 -18.26
C ASN A 339 -11.47 -0.97 -18.10
N ASP A 340 -10.87 -1.47 -19.18
CA ASP A 340 -10.09 -2.70 -19.21
C ASP A 340 -8.55 -2.47 -19.15
N CYS A 341 -8.09 -1.22 -19.03
CA CYS A 341 -6.67 -0.84 -18.78
C CYS A 341 -6.59 0.05 -17.52
N CYS A 342 -6.28 1.33 -17.67
CA CYS A 342 -5.99 2.22 -16.54
C CYS A 342 -7.22 2.56 -15.71
N GLY A 343 -8.42 2.38 -16.23
CA GLY A 343 -9.67 2.53 -15.46
C GLY A 343 -9.78 1.53 -14.30
N MET A 344 -9.02 0.42 -14.31
CA MET A 344 -8.93 -0.46 -13.14
C MET A 344 -8.29 0.22 -11.93
N ALA A 345 -7.50 1.29 -12.14
CA ALA A 345 -6.90 2.10 -11.07
C ALA A 345 -7.86 3.15 -10.48
N ASP A 346 -9.10 3.27 -10.99
CA ASP A 346 -10.07 4.25 -10.49
C ASP A 346 -10.71 3.88 -9.14
N PHE A 347 -10.39 2.71 -8.59
CA PHE A 347 -10.94 2.29 -7.30
C PHE A 347 -10.23 2.95 -6.13
N GLU A 348 -10.99 3.45 -5.15
CA GLU A 348 -10.47 4.05 -3.93
C GLU A 348 -9.96 2.92 -3.02
N PRO A 349 -8.66 2.86 -2.67
CA PRO A 349 -8.12 1.70 -1.97
C PRO A 349 -8.78 1.57 -0.59
N VAL A 350 -9.50 0.47 -0.38
CA VAL A 350 -9.98 0.07 0.94
C VAL A 350 -8.82 -0.65 1.64
N ASN A 351 -8.34 -0.12 2.75
CA ASN A 351 -7.34 -0.73 3.64
C ASN A 351 -5.89 -0.85 3.08
N LEU A 352 -5.19 0.30 3.03
CA LEU A 352 -3.84 0.47 2.48
C LEU A 352 -2.76 -0.51 3.00
N SER A 353 -2.85 -1.01 4.24
CA SER A 353 -1.80 -1.81 4.87
C SER A 353 -1.63 -3.23 4.29
N HIS A 354 -2.72 -3.89 3.90
CA HIS A 354 -2.67 -5.24 3.32
C HIS A 354 -2.35 -5.24 1.81
N ILE A 355 -2.52 -4.09 1.15
CA ILE A 355 -2.45 -3.93 -0.31
C ILE A 355 -1.01 -3.80 -0.81
N TYR A 356 -0.10 -3.22 -0.02
CA TYR A 356 1.28 -2.92 -0.48
C TYR A 356 2.34 -3.92 0.02
N GLY A 357 1.99 -5.19 0.12
CA GLY A 357 2.96 -6.28 0.33
C GLY A 357 3.00 -6.88 1.74
N GLY A 358 1.98 -6.68 2.56
CA GLY A 358 1.81 -7.44 3.80
C GLY A 358 1.38 -8.87 3.48
N LYS A 359 2.19 -9.87 3.87
CA LYS A 359 1.73 -11.25 4.00
C LYS A 359 0.86 -11.35 5.26
N SER A 360 -0.17 -12.20 5.28
CA SER A 360 -0.89 -12.46 6.52
C SER A 360 0.05 -13.14 7.53
N GLU A 361 -0.24 -13.01 8.82
CA GLU A 361 0.56 -13.67 9.87
C GLU A 361 0.66 -15.18 9.59
N GLU A 362 -0.44 -15.82 9.18
CA GLU A 362 -0.47 -17.25 8.88
C GLU A 362 0.35 -17.66 7.65
N VAL A 363 0.41 -16.80 6.62
CA VAL A 363 1.29 -17.04 5.46
C VAL A 363 2.76 -16.91 5.88
N THR A 364 3.04 -16.00 6.80
CA THR A 364 4.40 -15.75 7.31
C THR A 364 4.85 -16.92 8.18
N GLU A 365 4.03 -17.37 9.12
CA GLU A 365 4.29 -18.56 9.96
C GLU A 365 4.53 -19.81 9.11
N LEU A 366 3.68 -20.05 8.10
CA LEU A 366 3.86 -21.19 7.19
C LEU A 366 5.17 -21.07 6.39
N HIS A 367 5.50 -19.88 5.91
CA HIS A 367 6.77 -19.64 5.23
C HIS A 367 7.95 -19.93 6.16
N GLU A 368 7.92 -19.46 7.40
CA GLU A 368 8.98 -19.68 8.38
C GLU A 368 9.15 -21.17 8.70
N GLU A 369 8.05 -21.88 8.97
CA GLU A 369 8.05 -23.33 9.26
C GLU A 369 8.72 -24.12 8.12
N PHE A 370 8.30 -23.89 6.88
CA PHE A 370 8.81 -24.61 5.72
C PHE A 370 10.22 -24.17 5.33
N SER A 371 10.57 -22.89 5.54
CA SER A 371 11.93 -22.38 5.30
C SER A 371 12.96 -23.05 6.20
N VAL A 372 12.61 -23.34 7.47
CA VAL A 372 13.48 -24.11 8.38
C VAL A 372 13.77 -25.51 7.85
N LEU A 373 12.83 -26.10 7.12
CA LEU A 373 12.95 -27.43 6.50
C LEU A 373 13.61 -27.39 5.11
N GLY A 374 13.97 -26.22 4.61
CA GLY A 374 14.52 -26.05 3.25
C GLY A 374 13.49 -26.31 2.15
N ILE A 375 12.20 -26.11 2.45
CA ILE A 375 11.09 -26.35 1.52
C ILE A 375 10.50 -25.00 1.11
N THR A 376 10.36 -24.79 -0.20
CA THR A 376 9.62 -23.64 -0.73
C THR A 376 8.11 -23.89 -0.59
N PRO A 377 7.35 -23.06 0.17
CA PRO A 377 5.90 -23.22 0.29
C PRO A 377 5.19 -22.97 -1.04
N CYS A 378 4.14 -23.74 -1.33
CA CYS A 378 3.26 -23.52 -2.46
C CYS A 378 1.82 -23.18 -2.00
N PRO A 379 0.93 -22.73 -2.91
CA PRO A 379 -0.46 -22.42 -2.56
C PRO A 379 -1.23 -23.58 -1.90
N LEU A 380 -0.94 -24.84 -2.25
CA LEU A 380 -1.56 -26.01 -1.60
C LEU A 380 -1.19 -26.14 -0.14
N ASP A 381 0.05 -25.83 0.24
CA ASP A 381 0.50 -25.86 1.64
C ASP A 381 -0.33 -24.90 2.49
N PHE A 382 -0.66 -23.73 1.94
CA PHE A 382 -1.55 -22.78 2.59
C PHE A 382 -2.99 -23.31 2.70
N ILE A 383 -3.49 -24.02 1.69
CA ILE A 383 -4.88 -24.48 1.68
C ILE A 383 -5.12 -25.64 2.63
N LEU A 384 -4.19 -26.59 2.62
CA LEU A 384 -4.24 -27.83 3.38
C LEU A 384 -3.76 -27.67 4.81
N ARG A 385 -3.38 -26.44 5.23
CA ARG A 385 -3.08 -26.16 6.63
C ARG A 385 -4.27 -26.48 7.55
N LYS A 386 -3.93 -26.89 8.78
CA LYS A 386 -4.93 -27.03 9.84
C LYS A 386 -5.40 -25.65 10.28
N ILE A 387 -6.71 -25.49 10.43
CA ILE A 387 -7.32 -24.28 10.98
C ILE A 387 -7.49 -24.56 12.47
N PRO A 388 -7.15 -23.61 13.37
CA PRO A 388 -7.39 -23.80 14.80
C PRO A 388 -8.87 -24.11 15.10
N ASN A 389 -9.10 -24.98 16.08
CA ASN A 389 -10.46 -25.36 16.47
C ASN A 389 -11.28 -24.12 16.90
N GLY A 390 -12.50 -24.00 16.37
CA GLY A 390 -13.38 -22.86 16.64
C GLY A 390 -13.10 -21.62 15.78
N SER A 391 -12.06 -21.63 14.93
CA SER A 391 -11.80 -20.58 13.96
C SER A 391 -12.46 -20.88 12.62
N MET A 392 -12.89 -19.81 11.93
CA MET A 392 -13.51 -19.90 10.61
C MET A 392 -12.74 -19.05 9.61
N ARG A 393 -12.38 -19.64 8.48
CA ARG A 393 -11.86 -18.90 7.32
C ARG A 393 -13.02 -18.53 6.42
N HIS A 394 -13.12 -17.24 6.09
CA HIS A 394 -14.18 -16.73 5.22
C HIS A 394 -13.83 -16.84 3.74
N SER A 395 -12.59 -16.51 3.38
CA SER A 395 -12.14 -16.49 2.00
C SER A 395 -10.63 -16.63 1.87
N TRP A 396 -10.21 -16.93 0.66
CA TRP A 396 -8.85 -16.83 0.16
C TRP A 396 -8.74 -15.52 -0.61
N MET A 397 -7.73 -14.73 -0.29
CA MET A 397 -7.46 -13.50 -1.02
C MET A 397 -6.09 -13.60 -1.68
N GLU A 398 -6.05 -13.21 -2.95
CA GLU A 398 -4.81 -13.04 -3.70
C GLU A 398 -4.71 -11.59 -4.16
N ASN A 399 -3.57 -10.97 -3.88
CA ASN A 399 -3.29 -9.59 -4.28
C ASN A 399 -2.29 -9.61 -5.42
N HIS A 400 -2.70 -9.19 -6.61
CA HIS A 400 -1.76 -8.95 -7.71
C HIS A 400 -1.44 -7.47 -7.75
N LEU A 401 -0.16 -7.16 -7.53
CA LEU A 401 0.34 -5.81 -7.73
C LEU A 401 0.48 -5.56 -9.22
N HIS A 402 -0.31 -4.62 -9.71
CA HIS A 402 -0.20 -4.09 -11.07
C HIS A 402 0.62 -2.81 -11.05
N ASP A 403 0.76 -2.23 -12.22
CA ASP A 403 1.47 -0.98 -12.42
C ASP A 403 0.72 0.23 -11.82
N GLY A 404 0.77 0.37 -10.49
CA GLY A 404 0.17 1.46 -9.71
C GLY A 404 -1.01 1.04 -8.85
N TRP A 405 -1.73 -0.01 -9.21
CA TRP A 405 -2.93 -0.45 -8.50
C TRP A 405 -2.81 -1.93 -8.13
N VAL A 406 -3.77 -2.44 -7.35
CA VAL A 406 -3.76 -3.84 -6.89
C VAL A 406 -5.10 -4.46 -7.24
N SER A 407 -5.08 -5.62 -7.88
CA SER A 407 -6.29 -6.44 -8.02
C SER A 407 -6.34 -7.41 -6.87
N ILE A 408 -7.47 -7.44 -6.18
CA ILE A 408 -7.76 -8.38 -5.11
C ILE A 408 -8.71 -9.42 -5.70
N THR A 409 -8.27 -10.67 -5.75
CA THR A 409 -9.12 -11.81 -6.10
C THR A 409 -9.55 -12.47 -4.80
N GLU A 410 -10.85 -12.53 -4.56
CA GLU A 410 -11.41 -13.22 -3.40
C GLU A 410 -12.12 -14.52 -3.84
N LEU A 411 -11.74 -15.64 -3.23
CA LEU A 411 -12.41 -16.93 -3.36
C LEU A 411 -13.02 -17.31 -2.00
N PRO A 412 -14.35 -17.34 -1.85
CA PRO A 412 -14.98 -17.75 -0.59
C PRO A 412 -14.61 -19.20 -0.21
N ASP A 413 -14.30 -19.43 1.07
CA ASP A 413 -14.07 -20.78 1.60
C ASP A 413 -15.41 -21.42 2.01
N MET A 414 -16.12 -21.92 1.00
CA MET A 414 -17.41 -22.57 1.19
C MET A 414 -17.29 -23.85 2.03
N ALA A 415 -16.14 -24.51 2.07
CA ALA A 415 -15.95 -25.68 2.92
C ALA A 415 -16.01 -25.26 4.40
N SER A 416 -15.20 -24.28 4.81
CA SER A 416 -15.25 -23.76 6.19
C SER A 416 -16.64 -23.23 6.55
N ILE A 417 -17.33 -22.53 5.64
CA ILE A 417 -18.71 -22.05 5.85
C ILE A 417 -19.69 -23.21 6.08
N HIS A 418 -19.64 -24.26 5.25
CA HIS A 418 -20.53 -25.41 5.37
C HIS A 418 -20.28 -26.20 6.65
N MET A 419 -19.01 -26.43 7.02
CA MET A 419 -18.66 -27.13 8.26
C MET A 419 -19.13 -26.35 9.50
N PHE A 420 -18.84 -25.05 9.56
CA PHE A 420 -19.29 -24.21 10.67
C PHE A 420 -20.82 -24.20 10.78
N SER A 421 -21.53 -24.11 9.65
CA SER A 421 -22.99 -24.20 9.61
C SER A 421 -23.52 -25.56 10.07
N ALA A 422 -22.85 -26.66 9.70
CA ALA A 422 -23.19 -28.01 10.13
C ALA A 422 -23.05 -28.16 11.65
N GLN A 423 -21.97 -27.63 12.23
CA GLN A 423 -21.71 -27.62 13.68
C GLN A 423 -22.75 -26.79 14.45
N GLU A 424 -23.17 -25.64 13.92
CA GLU A 424 -24.26 -24.85 14.52
C GLU A 424 -25.62 -25.57 14.46
N MET A 425 -25.94 -26.22 13.34
CA MET A 425 -27.16 -27.04 13.25
C MET A 425 -27.08 -28.29 14.12
N LEU A 426 -25.89 -28.87 14.30
CA LEU A 426 -25.66 -30.01 15.17
C LEU A 426 -26.01 -29.67 16.63
N LYS A 427 -25.57 -28.51 17.13
CA LYS A 427 -25.94 -28.06 18.49
C LYS A 427 -27.46 -28.07 18.67
N LYS A 428 -28.19 -27.46 17.74
CA LYS A 428 -29.67 -27.45 17.75
C LYS A 428 -30.29 -28.85 17.63
N ALA A 429 -29.69 -29.73 16.82
CA ALA A 429 -30.16 -31.10 16.66
C ALA A 429 -29.95 -31.94 17.93
N LEU A 430 -28.94 -31.62 18.74
CA LEU A 430 -28.68 -32.28 20.02
C LEU A 430 -29.54 -31.72 21.15
N ASP A 431 -29.83 -30.42 21.13
CA ASP A 431 -30.61 -29.75 22.19
C ASP A 431 -32.11 -30.03 22.07
N ASP A 432 -32.67 -29.89 20.86
CA ASP A 432 -34.13 -29.92 20.64
C ASP A 432 -34.61 -31.19 19.91
N ASP A 433 -33.69 -32.12 19.58
CA ASP A 433 -33.95 -33.29 18.73
C ASP A 433 -34.69 -32.94 17.41
N SER A 434 -34.38 -31.73 16.91
CA SER A 434 -35.00 -31.12 15.73
C SER A 434 -34.67 -31.91 14.47
N LEU A 435 -35.73 -32.42 13.83
CA LEU A 435 -35.62 -33.19 12.59
C LEU A 435 -35.00 -32.37 11.45
N SER A 436 -35.43 -31.11 11.32
CA SER A 436 -34.90 -30.19 10.32
C SER A 436 -33.43 -29.87 10.56
N SER A 437 -33.02 -29.77 11.83
CA SER A 437 -31.62 -29.51 12.17
C SER A 437 -30.74 -30.73 11.88
N ALA A 438 -31.20 -31.93 12.25
CA ALA A 438 -30.47 -33.16 11.94
C ALA A 438 -30.32 -33.38 10.43
N LEU A 439 -31.40 -33.16 9.67
CA LEU A 439 -31.36 -33.23 8.20
C LEU A 439 -30.42 -32.18 7.60
N ALA A 440 -30.51 -30.93 8.06
CA ALA A 440 -29.64 -29.85 7.59
C ALA A 440 -28.17 -30.14 7.88
N THR A 441 -27.83 -30.66 9.07
CA THR A 441 -26.48 -31.07 9.42
C THR A 441 -25.95 -32.11 8.44
N VAL A 442 -26.69 -33.20 8.19
CA VAL A 442 -26.23 -34.26 7.25
C VAL A 442 -25.99 -33.71 5.85
N ILE A 443 -26.90 -32.85 5.35
CA ILE A 443 -26.73 -32.22 4.03
C ILE A 443 -25.48 -31.33 4.03
N LEU A 444 -25.29 -30.49 5.04
CA LEU A 444 -24.16 -29.57 5.15
C LEU A 444 -22.83 -30.30 5.32
N SER A 445 -22.77 -31.43 6.03
CA SER A 445 -21.55 -32.26 6.14
C SER A 445 -21.10 -32.79 4.78
N VAL A 446 -22.03 -33.16 3.89
CA VAL A 446 -21.66 -33.59 2.53
C VAL A 446 -21.34 -32.39 1.62
N CYS A 447 -22.06 -31.27 1.76
CA CYS A 447 -21.70 -30.03 1.07
C CYS A 447 -20.29 -29.55 1.44
N TYR A 448 -19.88 -29.74 2.70
CA TYR A 448 -18.51 -29.49 3.14
C TYR A 448 -17.49 -30.34 2.39
N LEU A 449 -17.69 -31.67 2.33
CA LEU A 449 -16.81 -32.58 1.61
C LEU A 449 -16.70 -32.24 0.12
N GLU A 450 -17.82 -31.85 -0.48
CA GLU A 450 -17.88 -31.45 -1.89
C GLU A 450 -17.18 -30.11 -2.14
N ALA A 451 -17.46 -29.09 -1.33
CA ALA A 451 -16.80 -27.79 -1.43
C ALA A 451 -15.28 -27.93 -1.21
N PHE A 452 -14.87 -28.72 -0.22
CA PHE A 452 -13.47 -28.92 0.13
C PHE A 452 -12.67 -29.54 -1.03
N ILE A 453 -13.14 -30.65 -1.60
CA ILE A 453 -12.42 -31.32 -2.68
C ILE A 453 -12.43 -30.48 -3.97
N ASN A 454 -13.54 -29.81 -4.27
CA ASN A 454 -13.66 -28.92 -5.43
C ASN A 454 -12.73 -27.71 -5.31
N GLN A 455 -12.52 -27.22 -4.09
CA GLN A 455 -11.58 -26.14 -3.81
C GLN A 455 -10.14 -26.59 -4.08
N ILE A 456 -9.73 -27.77 -3.61
CA ILE A 456 -8.41 -28.34 -3.91
C ILE A 456 -8.22 -28.46 -5.42
N SER A 457 -9.21 -28.99 -6.15
CA SER A 457 -9.17 -29.10 -7.61
C SER A 457 -8.97 -27.75 -8.30
N PHE A 458 -9.62 -26.69 -7.82
CA PHE A 458 -9.42 -25.33 -8.35
C PHE A 458 -7.96 -24.89 -8.18
N PHE A 459 -7.38 -25.06 -7.00
CA PHE A 459 -6.02 -24.61 -6.73
C PHE A 459 -4.94 -25.44 -7.42
N LEU A 460 -5.15 -26.75 -7.57
CA LEU A 460 -4.30 -27.62 -8.40
C LEU A 460 -4.25 -27.10 -9.84
N HIS A 461 -5.41 -26.76 -10.43
CA HIS A 461 -5.47 -26.27 -11.81
C HIS A 461 -4.88 -24.85 -11.97
N GLN A 462 -5.23 -23.91 -11.08
CA GLN A 462 -4.74 -22.53 -11.15
C GLN A 462 -3.22 -22.43 -11.00
N ASN A 463 -2.64 -23.30 -10.18
CA ASN A 463 -1.21 -23.27 -9.85
C ASN A 463 -0.45 -24.43 -10.49
N LYS A 464 -0.94 -24.99 -11.60
CA LYS A 464 -0.31 -26.10 -12.33
C LYS A 464 1.12 -25.81 -12.82
N GLU A 465 1.52 -24.54 -12.84
CA GLU A 465 2.87 -24.11 -13.22
C GLU A 465 3.84 -24.01 -12.03
N ASP A 466 3.34 -24.17 -10.79
CA ASP A 466 4.16 -24.23 -9.59
C ASP A 466 5.06 -25.47 -9.61
N GLU A 467 6.29 -25.32 -9.12
CA GLU A 467 7.33 -26.34 -9.22
C GLU A 467 6.95 -27.65 -8.52
N TYR A 468 6.34 -27.56 -7.33
CA TYR A 468 5.89 -28.75 -6.61
C TYR A 468 4.64 -29.34 -7.24
N ILE A 469 3.67 -28.50 -7.61
CA ILE A 469 2.39 -28.97 -8.18
C ILE A 469 2.60 -29.72 -9.50
N ARG A 470 3.56 -29.31 -10.34
CA ARG A 470 3.94 -30.03 -11.57
C ARG A 470 4.42 -31.46 -11.32
N THR A 471 4.86 -31.79 -10.10
CA THR A 471 5.31 -33.15 -9.75
C THR A 471 4.17 -34.08 -9.36
N LEU A 472 2.97 -33.53 -9.12
CA LEU A 472 1.80 -34.29 -8.73
C LEU A 472 1.13 -34.91 -9.96
N ASP A 473 0.58 -36.11 -9.79
CA ASP A 473 -0.22 -36.77 -10.82
C ASP A 473 -1.65 -36.22 -10.80
N ILE A 474 -1.85 -35.07 -11.45
CA ILE A 474 -3.14 -34.36 -11.47
C ILE A 474 -4.06 -35.01 -12.52
N PRO A 475 -5.34 -35.29 -12.20
CA PRO A 475 -6.25 -35.93 -13.14
C PRO A 475 -6.34 -35.21 -14.49
N ASP A 476 -6.21 -35.96 -15.59
CA ASP A 476 -6.23 -35.43 -16.97
C ASP A 476 -7.45 -34.53 -17.24
N LEU A 477 -8.62 -34.95 -16.76
CA LEU A 477 -9.85 -34.19 -16.91
C LEU A 477 -9.76 -32.81 -16.25
N LEU A 478 -9.13 -32.72 -15.07
CA LEU A 478 -8.91 -31.45 -14.37
C LEU A 478 -7.87 -30.58 -15.08
N MET A 479 -6.81 -31.19 -15.62
CA MET A 479 -5.74 -30.48 -16.32
C MET A 479 -6.19 -29.91 -17.66
N VAL A 480 -6.92 -30.69 -18.45
CA VAL A 480 -7.30 -30.35 -19.83
C VAL A 480 -8.58 -29.51 -19.89
N GLU A 481 -9.63 -29.92 -19.18
CA GLU A 481 -10.96 -29.30 -19.29
C GLU A 481 -11.24 -28.27 -18.18
N GLY A 482 -10.37 -28.21 -17.18
CA GLY A 482 -10.45 -27.25 -16.07
C GLY A 482 -11.43 -27.63 -14.96
N PRO A 483 -11.44 -26.86 -13.86
CA PRO A 483 -12.13 -27.23 -12.62
C PRO A 483 -13.64 -27.30 -12.78
N LEU A 484 -14.27 -26.44 -13.59
CA LEU A 484 -15.72 -26.43 -13.77
C LEU A 484 -16.24 -27.71 -14.42
N VAL A 485 -15.54 -28.22 -15.44
CA VAL A 485 -15.91 -29.43 -16.15
C VAL A 485 -15.65 -30.65 -15.26
N TYR A 486 -14.50 -30.68 -14.60
CA TYR A 486 -14.13 -31.72 -13.64
C TYR A 486 -15.19 -31.88 -12.53
N GLN A 487 -15.64 -30.76 -11.96
CA GLN A 487 -16.67 -30.74 -10.90
C GLN A 487 -18.00 -31.36 -11.34
N ARG A 488 -18.38 -31.24 -12.62
CA ARG A 488 -19.68 -31.67 -13.15
C ARG A 488 -19.71 -33.10 -13.70
N LYS A 489 -18.57 -33.62 -14.17
CA LYS A 489 -18.51 -34.91 -14.87
C LYS A 489 -18.18 -36.10 -13.96
N GLY A 490 -17.68 -35.87 -12.73
CA GLY A 490 -17.30 -36.92 -11.78
C GLY A 490 -18.24 -37.05 -10.57
N SER A 491 -18.40 -38.27 -10.07
CA SER A 491 -19.05 -38.50 -8.77
C SER A 491 -18.20 -37.91 -7.63
N LEU A 492 -18.82 -37.56 -6.51
CA LEU A 492 -18.07 -37.08 -5.33
C LEU A 492 -17.04 -38.11 -4.87
N GLU A 493 -17.38 -39.40 -4.93
CA GLU A 493 -16.48 -40.49 -4.54
C GLU A 493 -15.25 -40.58 -5.45
N THR A 494 -15.45 -40.48 -6.77
CA THR A 494 -14.35 -40.46 -7.75
C THR A 494 -13.43 -39.26 -7.53
N LYS A 495 -13.99 -38.07 -7.32
CA LYS A 495 -13.20 -36.86 -7.05
C LYS A 495 -12.35 -36.98 -5.79
N TRP A 496 -12.92 -37.54 -4.72
CA TRP A 496 -12.16 -37.81 -3.50
C TRP A 496 -11.02 -38.79 -3.74
N GLN A 497 -11.26 -39.89 -4.46
CA GLN A 497 -10.22 -40.88 -4.77
C GLN A 497 -9.08 -40.25 -5.57
N GLU A 498 -9.40 -39.65 -6.72
CA GLU A 498 -8.42 -39.07 -7.64
C GLU A 498 -7.58 -37.95 -6.98
N ILE A 499 -8.22 -37.01 -6.30
CA ILE A 499 -7.51 -35.86 -5.70
C ILE A 499 -6.72 -36.30 -4.47
N SER A 500 -7.22 -37.25 -3.69
CA SER A 500 -6.51 -37.72 -2.49
C SER A 500 -5.27 -38.55 -2.86
N ASP A 501 -5.38 -39.36 -3.92
CA ASP A 501 -4.25 -40.12 -4.46
C ASP A 501 -3.22 -39.21 -5.14
N CYS A 502 -3.67 -38.17 -5.84
CA CYS A 502 -2.81 -37.10 -6.36
C CYS A 502 -1.97 -36.45 -5.25
N LEU A 503 -2.54 -36.23 -4.06
CA LEU A 503 -1.88 -35.56 -2.93
C LEU A 503 -0.99 -36.48 -2.08
N ASN A 504 -1.34 -37.77 -1.92
CA ASN A 504 -0.71 -38.67 -0.94
C ASN A 504 -0.14 -39.96 -1.55
N GLY A 505 -0.36 -40.21 -2.83
CA GLY A 505 -0.01 -41.44 -3.54
C GLY A 505 -1.20 -42.38 -3.78
N GLU A 506 -1.07 -43.21 -4.81
CA GLU A 506 -2.12 -44.13 -5.27
C GLU A 506 -2.63 -45.05 -4.14
N GLY A 507 -3.95 -45.18 -4.04
CA GLY A 507 -4.60 -46.06 -3.07
C GLY A 507 -4.67 -45.52 -1.65
N TRP A 508 -4.21 -44.29 -1.38
CA TRP A 508 -4.24 -43.70 -0.04
C TRP A 508 -5.65 -43.66 0.53
N LEU A 509 -6.64 -43.20 -0.24
CA LEU A 509 -8.01 -43.04 0.27
C LEU A 509 -8.65 -44.39 0.65
N SER A 510 -8.37 -45.42 -0.13
CA SER A 510 -8.88 -46.78 0.11
C SER A 510 -8.29 -47.42 1.38
N SER A 511 -7.15 -46.93 1.86
CA SER A 511 -6.53 -47.38 3.10
C SER A 511 -7.11 -46.70 4.36
N GLN A 512 -7.85 -45.60 4.22
CA GLN A 512 -8.40 -44.84 5.34
C GLN A 512 -9.68 -45.50 5.88
N LYS A 513 -9.76 -45.63 7.20
CA LYS A 513 -10.92 -46.25 7.87
C LYS A 513 -12.16 -45.35 7.80
N GLU A 514 -11.92 -44.04 7.76
CA GLU A 514 -12.88 -42.95 7.67
C GLU A 514 -13.64 -42.99 6.34
N TRP A 515 -13.00 -43.49 5.26
CA TRP A 515 -13.56 -43.46 3.92
C TRP A 515 -14.87 -44.23 3.79
N GLN A 516 -14.98 -45.39 4.44
CA GLN A 516 -16.21 -46.18 4.41
C GLN A 516 -17.37 -45.42 5.08
N GLN A 517 -17.10 -44.72 6.19
CA GLN A 517 -18.12 -43.93 6.88
C GLN A 517 -18.59 -42.77 6.01
N VAL A 518 -17.67 -42.06 5.35
CA VAL A 518 -18.01 -40.97 4.44
C VAL A 518 -18.86 -41.44 3.26
N LYS A 519 -18.54 -42.59 2.64
CA LYS A 519 -19.39 -43.19 1.60
C LYS A 519 -20.81 -43.47 2.10
N ASP A 520 -20.94 -43.96 3.32
CA ASP A 520 -22.25 -44.22 3.92
C ASP A 520 -23.02 -42.92 4.23
N VAL A 521 -22.35 -41.85 4.69
CA VAL A 521 -22.92 -40.50 4.85
C VAL A 521 -23.38 -39.92 3.51
N ILE A 522 -22.55 -40.01 2.45
CA ILE A 522 -22.90 -39.55 1.09
C ILE A 522 -24.13 -40.30 0.58
N HIS A 523 -24.17 -41.62 0.77
CA HIS A 523 -25.30 -42.43 0.37
C HIS A 523 -26.59 -42.00 1.09
N ILE A 524 -26.53 -41.87 2.42
CA ILE A 524 -27.69 -41.42 3.23
C ILE A 524 -28.16 -40.04 2.79
N ARG A 525 -27.25 -39.08 2.57
CA ARG A 525 -27.59 -37.75 2.04
C ARG A 525 -28.31 -37.86 0.70
N ASN A 526 -27.81 -38.68 -0.22
CA ASN A 526 -28.41 -38.83 -1.55
C ASN A 526 -29.83 -39.42 -1.47
N GLU A 527 -30.09 -40.34 -0.54
CA GLU A 527 -31.45 -40.84 -0.27
C GLU A 527 -32.38 -39.77 0.33
N PHE A 528 -31.85 -38.81 1.09
CA PHE A 528 -32.65 -37.68 1.60
C PHE A 528 -33.00 -36.63 0.53
N VAL A 529 -32.14 -36.43 -0.47
CA VAL A 529 -32.30 -35.37 -1.48
C VAL A 529 -33.07 -35.84 -2.71
N HIS A 530 -32.89 -37.09 -3.14
CA HIS A 530 -33.50 -37.59 -4.36
C HIS A 530 -34.82 -38.31 -4.09
N PHE A 531 -35.91 -37.84 -4.71
CA PHE A 531 -37.19 -38.54 -4.68
C PHE A 531 -37.11 -39.85 -5.48
N LYS A 532 -37.12 -41.00 -4.78
CA LYS A 532 -37.17 -42.32 -5.39
C LYS A 532 -38.51 -42.99 -5.09
N SER A 533 -39.35 -43.15 -6.12
CA SER A 533 -40.71 -43.70 -6.00
C SER A 533 -40.79 -45.14 -5.46
N ASN A 534 -39.68 -45.89 -5.48
CA ASN A 534 -39.64 -47.32 -5.17
C ASN A 534 -39.00 -47.66 -3.81
N GLY A 535 -38.66 -46.67 -2.99
CA GLY A 535 -37.82 -46.84 -1.77
C GLY A 535 -38.50 -46.53 -0.43
N TYR A 536 -39.83 -46.39 -0.37
CA TYR A 536 -40.52 -46.10 0.88
C TYR A 536 -40.87 -47.38 1.65
N GLU A 537 -40.53 -47.37 2.94
CA GLU A 537 -40.89 -48.45 3.88
C GLU A 537 -42.42 -48.52 4.01
N GLN A 538 -42.99 -49.71 3.77
CA GLN A 538 -44.42 -49.95 3.95
C GLN A 538 -44.76 -49.82 5.46
N VAL A 539 -45.60 -48.85 5.83
CA VAL A 539 -45.92 -48.61 7.25
C VAL A 539 -46.84 -49.70 7.81
N VAL A 540 -47.82 -50.14 7.01
CA VAL A 540 -48.75 -51.22 7.38
C VAL A 540 -49.09 -52.11 6.16
N PRO A 541 -49.02 -53.45 6.29
CA PRO A 541 -48.24 -54.16 7.30
C PRO A 541 -46.73 -53.86 7.14
N PRO A 542 -45.96 -53.76 8.24
CA PRO A 542 -44.53 -53.49 8.16
C PRO A 542 -43.81 -54.59 7.34
N PRO A 543 -42.81 -54.23 6.51
CA PRO A 543 -42.11 -55.20 5.67
C PRO A 543 -41.32 -56.17 6.54
N ARG A 544 -41.29 -57.45 6.14
CA ARG A 544 -40.54 -58.49 6.85
C ARG A 544 -39.02 -58.27 6.84
N LYS A 545 -38.52 -57.51 5.86
CA LYS A 545 -37.09 -57.19 5.70
C LYS A 545 -36.90 -55.69 5.88
N LYS A 546 -35.92 -55.32 6.72
CA LYS A 546 -35.48 -53.92 6.86
C LYS A 546 -34.89 -53.43 5.55
N ASP A 547 -35.06 -52.14 5.28
CA ASP A 547 -34.47 -51.47 4.13
C ASP A 547 -32.93 -51.59 4.16
N ALA A 548 -32.30 -51.59 2.99
CA ALA A 548 -30.85 -51.68 2.87
C ALA A 548 -30.13 -50.49 3.54
N ILE A 549 -30.78 -49.32 3.68
CA ILE A 549 -30.18 -48.16 4.35
C ILE A 549 -29.77 -48.45 5.80
N TYR A 550 -30.48 -49.34 6.50
CA TYR A 550 -30.16 -49.66 7.90
C TYR A 550 -28.79 -50.34 8.07
N SER A 551 -28.25 -51.00 7.02
CA SER A 551 -26.90 -51.58 7.11
C SER A 551 -25.79 -50.54 7.03
N LYS A 552 -26.11 -49.30 6.63
CA LYS A 552 -25.18 -48.18 6.47
C LYS A 552 -25.20 -47.21 7.65
N ILE A 553 -26.06 -47.47 8.64
CA ILE A 553 -26.19 -46.66 9.86
C ILE A 553 -25.33 -47.33 10.95
N PRO A 554 -24.38 -46.61 11.57
CA PRO A 554 -23.56 -47.18 12.63
C PRO A 554 -24.40 -47.39 13.90
N ARG A 555 -23.93 -48.29 14.76
CA ARG A 555 -24.61 -48.62 16.03
C ARG A 555 -24.66 -47.45 17.03
N SER A 556 -23.82 -46.44 16.85
CA SER A 556 -23.81 -45.21 17.65
C SER A 556 -24.99 -44.28 17.36
N VAL A 557 -25.72 -44.51 16.27
CA VAL A 557 -26.90 -43.71 15.91
C VAL A 557 -28.13 -44.28 16.59
N GLU A 558 -28.76 -43.46 17.41
CA GLU A 558 -30.00 -43.74 18.11
C GLU A 558 -31.17 -43.76 17.13
N LEU A 559 -32.00 -44.81 17.27
CA LEU A 559 -33.21 -44.99 16.48
C LEU A 559 -34.45 -44.61 17.30
N LYS A 560 -35.32 -43.79 16.72
CA LYS A 560 -36.64 -43.43 17.25
C LYS A 560 -37.65 -44.54 16.95
N ASP A 561 -38.44 -44.90 17.95
CA ASP A 561 -39.56 -45.84 17.79
C ASP A 561 -40.83 -45.09 17.36
N VAL A 562 -40.88 -44.71 16.08
CA VAL A 562 -42.01 -43.97 15.50
C VAL A 562 -42.63 -44.73 14.30
N PRO A 563 -43.98 -44.75 14.17
CA PRO A 563 -44.68 -45.48 13.12
C PRO A 563 -44.67 -44.72 11.79
N HIS A 564 -43.49 -44.51 11.22
CA HIS A 564 -43.29 -43.76 9.97
C HIS A 564 -42.19 -44.37 9.08
N SER A 565 -41.94 -43.75 7.92
CA SER A 565 -40.88 -44.11 6.99
C SER A 565 -39.50 -44.11 7.64
N TRP A 566 -38.60 -44.93 7.11
CA TRP A 566 -37.21 -45.07 7.57
C TRP A 566 -36.47 -43.75 7.88
N PRO A 567 -36.62 -42.61 7.15
CA PRO A 567 -35.86 -41.39 7.44
C PRO A 567 -36.07 -40.87 8.87
N PHE A 568 -37.32 -40.86 9.33
CA PHE A 568 -37.70 -40.27 10.61
C PHE A 568 -37.28 -41.13 11.81
N LYS A 569 -36.93 -42.39 11.57
CA LYS A 569 -36.43 -43.29 12.61
C LYS A 569 -34.99 -43.00 13.00
N PHE A 570 -34.18 -42.37 12.15
CA PHE A 570 -32.77 -42.11 12.47
C PHE A 570 -32.29 -40.70 12.18
N LEU A 571 -33.15 -39.80 11.67
CA LEU A 571 -32.91 -38.35 11.72
C LEU A 571 -32.95 -37.86 13.18
N THR A 572 -31.83 -38.07 13.87
CA THR A 572 -31.59 -37.73 15.27
C THR A 572 -30.31 -36.93 15.40
N GLY A 573 -30.12 -36.26 16.55
CA GLY A 573 -28.87 -35.57 16.86
C GLY A 573 -27.63 -36.49 16.81
N SER A 574 -27.79 -37.78 17.10
CA SER A 574 -26.70 -38.77 17.00
C SER A 574 -26.26 -39.07 15.56
N LEU A 575 -27.19 -39.09 14.59
CA LEU A 575 -26.87 -39.15 13.17
C LEU A 575 -26.16 -37.88 12.70
N ALA A 576 -26.68 -36.72 13.12
CA ALA A 576 -26.09 -35.43 12.81
C ALA A 576 -24.65 -35.33 13.31
N ARG A 577 -24.38 -35.83 14.52
CA ARG A 577 -23.05 -35.90 15.12
C ARG A 577 -22.14 -36.80 14.28
N TRP A 578 -22.58 -38.03 14.03
CA TRP A 578 -21.79 -38.98 13.25
C TRP A 578 -21.45 -38.46 11.85
N ALA A 579 -22.42 -37.86 11.14
CA ALA A 579 -22.18 -37.31 9.81
C ALA A 579 -21.15 -36.17 9.82
N THR A 580 -21.22 -35.27 10.82
CA THR A 580 -20.25 -34.18 10.99
C THR A 580 -18.86 -34.72 11.32
N GLU A 581 -18.75 -35.61 12.30
CA GLU A 581 -17.48 -36.20 12.74
C GLU A 581 -16.81 -37.03 11.64
N SER A 582 -17.58 -37.81 10.87
CA SER A 582 -17.04 -38.57 9.74
C SER A 582 -16.51 -37.66 8.63
N ALA A 583 -17.21 -36.57 8.34
CA ALA A 583 -16.80 -35.62 7.31
C ALA A 583 -15.56 -34.82 7.72
N GLU A 584 -15.53 -34.28 8.93
CA GLU A 584 -14.38 -33.55 9.50
C GLU A 584 -13.17 -34.46 9.64
N GLY A 585 -13.37 -35.68 10.16
CA GLY A 585 -12.30 -36.66 10.37
C GLY A 585 -11.57 -37.04 9.08
N LEU A 586 -12.29 -37.26 7.97
CA LEU A 586 -11.64 -37.58 6.69
C LEU A 586 -10.77 -36.40 6.18
N VAL A 587 -11.27 -35.17 6.30
CA VAL A 587 -10.51 -33.97 5.90
C VAL A 587 -9.27 -33.79 6.76
N ASP A 588 -9.38 -34.00 8.07
CA ASP A 588 -8.26 -33.86 9.00
C ASP A 588 -7.17 -34.91 8.75
N VAL A 589 -7.56 -36.15 8.44
CA VAL A 589 -6.64 -37.21 8.05
C VAL A 589 -5.94 -36.86 6.74
N LEU A 590 -6.67 -36.37 5.73
CA LEU A 590 -6.08 -35.93 4.46
C LEU A 590 -5.05 -34.82 4.67
N LYS A 591 -5.39 -33.77 5.44
CA LYS A 591 -4.49 -32.65 5.72
C LYS A 591 -3.23 -33.10 6.46
N SER A 592 -3.39 -34.02 7.41
CA SER A 592 -2.27 -34.57 8.19
C SER A 592 -1.34 -35.41 7.30
N SER A 593 -1.89 -36.32 6.52
CA SER A 593 -1.12 -37.14 5.58
C SER A 593 -0.42 -36.29 4.52
N TYR A 594 -1.10 -35.27 3.98
CA TYR A 594 -0.48 -34.36 3.01
C TYR A 594 0.71 -33.64 3.62
N SER A 595 0.55 -33.08 4.83
CA SER A 595 1.64 -32.39 5.53
C SER A 595 2.84 -33.30 5.78
N GLU A 596 2.60 -34.54 6.20
CA GLU A 596 3.65 -35.54 6.38
C GLU A 596 4.33 -35.89 5.05
N HIS A 597 3.56 -36.20 4.01
CA HIS A 597 4.07 -36.52 2.68
C HIS A 597 4.92 -35.37 2.13
N ARG A 598 4.43 -34.14 2.25
CA ARG A 598 5.09 -32.90 1.81
C ARG A 598 6.43 -32.67 2.49
N ARG A 599 6.54 -32.97 3.79
CA ARG A 599 7.80 -32.86 4.56
C ARG A 599 8.83 -33.94 4.20
N HIS A 600 8.37 -35.14 3.81
CA HIS A 600 9.27 -36.25 3.45
C HIS A 600 9.72 -36.23 1.97
N ASN A 601 8.98 -35.55 1.10
CA ASN A 601 9.31 -35.40 -0.33
C ASN A 601 9.54 -33.92 -0.72
N PRO A 602 10.64 -33.28 -0.24
CA PRO A 602 10.96 -31.90 -0.56
C PRO A 602 11.57 -31.79 -1.97
N LYS A 603 10.80 -32.02 -3.04
CA LYS A 603 11.28 -31.73 -4.39
C LYS A 603 11.14 -30.22 -4.69
N SER A 604 12.13 -29.44 -4.25
CA SER A 604 13.00 -28.63 -5.13
C SER A 604 14.14 -27.98 -4.35
N THR A 605 15.25 -28.71 -4.24
CA THR A 605 16.56 -28.08 -4.13
C THR A 605 16.88 -27.43 -5.48
N MET A 606 17.20 -26.14 -5.43
CA MET A 606 17.79 -25.35 -6.51
C MET A 606 18.63 -26.18 -7.48
N SER A 607 18.21 -26.27 -8.75
CA SER A 607 19.14 -26.49 -9.85
C SER A 607 19.73 -25.13 -10.25
N SER A 608 21.06 -25.06 -10.16
CA SER A 608 21.98 -23.99 -10.55
C SER A 608 21.59 -23.12 -11.74
#